data_AF-A0A3E4GMJ5-F1
#
_entry.id   AF-A0A3E4GMJ5-F1
#
_cell.length_a   1.000
_cell.length_b   1.000
_cell.length_c   1.000
_cell.angle_alpha   90.00
_cell.angle_beta   90.00
_cell.angle_gamma   90.00
#
_symmetry.space_group_name_H-M   'P 1'
#
loop_
_entity.id
_entity.type
_entity.pdbx_description
1 polymer ?
#
loop_
_entity_poly.entity_id
_entity_poly.type
_entity_poly.pdbx_seq_one_letter_code
_entity_poly.pdbx_strand_id
1 'polypeptide(L)'
;MAEIKYLEINADDRSIIIPAGENLLGVENDNEGARKYFRCPKIVGDNIDLTKSDVYINVQNASGEKSGKDRYPVQNMTASGDNVTFEWVLERKVTSHKGSVRFAVCVREKGTEREWHTTFATGNALEGEELFEPAELEARGQDFIGILTSDANADANSIESGKSAYVNGKKIKGTLTGENDIKATTKNTKLSSIPTTIPGYGQSTLPVLKHTIEVSLADANKPVLLKGGVKKTVVYDEAGSIYGDAKASDVRIGKTFTSSNGVKITGTLSVSAKTMKGTVTGGGANAVAFDTGLKAISCIVIMQTVTSTSDTGIIALLHQNGKTKGIGNSYSQYLKTSSTSTGTIAINGGEVTYTPKNGTEVTNMVDGKEYTWIAIGE
;
A
#
# COMPACT_ATOMS: atom_id res chain seq x y z
N MET A 1 49.42 64.57 -2.39
CA MET A 1 49.13 63.31 -1.65
C MET A 1 48.55 63.73 -0.31
N ALA A 2 47.46 63.10 0.14
CA ALA A 2 46.97 63.35 1.49
C ALA A 2 48.01 62.86 2.50
N GLU A 3 48.24 63.64 3.55
CA GLU A 3 49.14 63.27 4.65
C GLU A 3 48.58 62.04 5.37
N ILE A 4 49.40 60.98 5.54
CA ILE A 4 49.00 59.79 6.30
C ILE A 4 48.92 60.18 7.78
N LYS A 5 47.75 60.01 8.37
CA LYS A 5 47.54 60.18 9.81
C LYS A 5 47.71 58.83 10.51
N TYR A 6 48.67 58.76 11.42
CA TYR A 6 48.95 57.55 12.19
C TYR A 6 48.20 57.55 13.52
N LEU A 7 47.62 56.40 13.85
CA LEU A 7 47.21 56.06 15.20
C LEU A 7 48.48 55.81 16.01
N GLU A 8 48.79 56.73 16.92
CA GLU A 8 50.04 56.72 17.68
C GLU A 8 49.89 55.83 18.91
N ILE A 9 50.78 54.84 19.04
CA ILE A 9 50.81 53.96 20.20
C ILE A 9 51.80 54.52 21.21
N ASN A 10 51.31 54.85 22.40
CA ASN A 10 52.17 55.14 23.53
C ASN A 10 52.52 53.82 24.24
N ALA A 11 53.80 53.43 24.19
CA ALA A 11 54.24 52.17 24.77
C ALA A 11 54.23 52.16 26.31
N ASP A 12 54.32 53.33 26.95
CA ASP A 12 54.45 53.47 28.40
C ASP A 12 53.09 53.31 29.09
N ASP A 13 52.09 54.11 28.69
CA ASP A 13 50.72 54.01 29.22
C ASP A 13 49.85 53.01 28.45
N ARG A 14 50.40 52.41 27.38
CA ARG A 14 49.76 51.41 26.53
C ARG A 14 48.50 51.93 25.85
N SER A 15 48.37 53.23 25.62
CA SER A 15 47.23 53.83 24.92
C SER A 15 47.46 53.93 23.41
N ILE A 16 46.36 54.00 22.64
CA ILE A 16 46.37 54.33 21.22
C ILE A 16 45.69 55.68 21.06
N ILE A 17 46.43 56.67 20.58
CA ILE A 17 45.93 58.02 20.32
C ILE A 17 45.42 58.07 18.89
N ILE A 18 44.11 58.31 18.74
CA ILE A 18 43.47 58.42 17.43
C ILE A 18 43.47 59.90 17.01
N PRO A 19 44.11 60.27 15.89
CA PRO A 19 44.06 61.63 15.37
C PRO A 19 42.64 62.09 15.05
N ALA A 20 42.40 63.40 15.10
CA ALA A 20 41.11 63.97 14.71
C ALA A 20 40.73 63.56 13.28
N GLY A 21 39.54 62.98 13.14
CA GLY A 21 38.98 62.46 11.89
C GLY A 21 39.27 60.97 11.62
N GLU A 22 40.14 60.31 12.40
CA GLU A 22 40.49 58.90 12.18
C GLU A 22 39.64 57.91 12.98
N ASN A 23 38.65 58.39 13.73
CA ASN A 23 37.74 57.55 14.52
C ASN A 23 36.68 56.83 13.66
N LEU A 24 36.44 57.27 12.41
CA LEU A 24 35.55 56.57 11.49
C LEU A 24 36.24 55.32 10.92
N LEU A 25 35.63 54.15 11.15
CA LEU A 25 36.10 52.87 10.62
C LEU A 25 35.34 52.45 9.35
N GLY A 26 34.14 52.99 9.11
CA GLY A 26 33.36 52.72 7.91
C GLY A 26 31.85 52.86 8.15
N VAL A 27 31.07 52.40 7.18
CA VAL A 27 29.61 52.30 7.21
C VAL A 27 29.21 50.83 7.42
N GLU A 28 28.03 50.60 7.99
CA GLU A 28 27.53 49.28 8.32
C GLU A 28 27.57 48.35 7.10
N ASN A 29 28.19 47.17 7.27
CA ASN A 29 28.41 46.16 6.24
C ASN A 29 29.39 46.50 5.10
N ASP A 30 30.14 47.61 5.18
CA ASP A 30 31.22 47.90 4.23
C ASP A 30 32.16 46.70 4.07
N ASN A 31 32.39 46.24 2.83
CA ASN A 31 33.38 45.23 2.53
C ASN A 31 34.63 45.89 1.92
N GLU A 32 35.79 45.72 2.56
CA GLU A 32 37.11 46.16 2.09
C GLU A 32 37.29 47.68 1.87
N GLY A 33 36.62 48.52 2.66
CA GLY A 33 36.52 49.96 2.36
C GLY A 33 37.67 50.87 2.83
N ALA A 34 38.43 50.52 3.88
CA ALA A 34 39.37 51.45 4.50
C ALA A 34 40.59 50.80 5.17
N ARG A 35 41.69 51.56 5.27
CA ARG A 35 42.92 51.18 5.99
C ARG A 35 43.16 52.15 7.15
N LYS A 36 43.67 51.62 8.26
CA LYS A 36 44.17 52.41 9.39
C LYS A 36 45.67 52.20 9.51
N TYR A 37 46.38 53.30 9.73
CA TYR A 37 47.82 53.33 9.80
C TYR A 37 48.23 53.53 11.25
N PHE A 38 49.15 52.71 11.74
CA PHE A 38 49.65 52.79 13.10
C PHE A 38 51.13 53.14 13.12
N ARG A 39 51.54 53.86 14.16
CA ARG A 39 52.95 54.09 14.49
C ARG A 39 53.18 53.71 15.94
N CYS A 40 54.23 52.93 16.17
CA CYS A 40 54.57 52.37 17.48
C CYS A 40 56.08 52.41 17.69
N PRO A 41 56.58 52.61 18.92
CA PRO A 41 57.97 52.33 19.25
C PRO A 41 58.36 50.92 18.83
N LYS A 42 59.55 50.76 18.25
CA LYS A 42 60.04 49.48 17.74
C LYS A 42 60.22 48.46 18.86
N ILE A 43 60.62 48.93 20.04
CA ILE A 43 60.81 48.13 21.25
C ILE A 43 59.74 48.53 22.27
N VAL A 44 59.00 47.56 22.81
CA VAL A 44 57.93 47.78 23.80
C VAL A 44 58.04 46.83 24.98
N GLY A 45 57.44 47.22 26.11
CA GLY A 45 57.37 46.38 27.31
C GLY A 45 58.75 45.95 27.79
N ASP A 46 58.90 44.66 28.09
CA ASP A 46 60.16 44.05 28.51
C ASP A 46 61.07 43.71 27.31
N ASN A 47 61.46 44.75 26.58
CA ASN A 47 62.38 44.69 25.43
C ASN A 47 61.90 43.81 24.25
N ILE A 48 60.59 43.80 23.97
CA ILE A 48 59.99 43.06 22.84
C ILE A 48 60.18 43.86 21.55
N ASP A 49 60.82 43.28 20.54
CA ASP A 49 61.03 43.89 19.22
C ASP A 49 59.88 43.56 18.26
N LEU A 50 59.12 44.59 17.85
CA LEU A 50 57.96 44.42 16.96
C LEU A 50 58.35 43.83 15.60
N THR A 51 59.55 44.13 15.09
CA THR A 51 60.00 43.62 13.78
C THR A 51 60.30 42.12 13.77
N LYS A 52 60.38 41.51 14.96
CA LYS A 52 60.59 40.07 15.17
C LYS A 52 59.36 39.37 15.78
N SER A 53 58.24 40.08 15.86
CA SER A 53 57.02 39.64 16.52
C SER A 53 55.88 39.48 15.50
N ASP A 54 54.84 38.72 15.88
CA ASP A 54 53.56 38.77 15.18
C ASP A 54 52.68 39.84 15.83
N VAL A 55 52.19 40.78 15.02
CA VAL A 55 51.39 41.91 15.50
C VAL A 55 49.98 41.81 14.95
N TYR A 56 49.01 41.98 15.84
CA TYR A 56 47.59 41.83 15.54
C TYR A 56 46.77 43.00 16.06
N ILE A 57 45.66 43.28 15.38
CA ILE A 57 44.58 44.11 15.89
C ILE A 57 43.46 43.20 16.38
N ASN A 58 43.23 43.18 17.70
CA ASN A 58 42.08 42.50 18.29
C ASN A 58 40.90 43.46 18.30
N VAL A 59 39.73 43.00 17.86
CA VAL A 59 38.54 43.85 17.65
C VAL A 59 37.33 43.25 18.36
N GLN A 60 36.45 44.13 18.85
CA GLN A 60 35.05 43.86 19.16
C GLN A 60 34.21 44.83 18.33
N ASN A 61 33.41 44.30 17.41
CA ASN A 61 32.49 45.12 16.63
C ASN A 61 31.33 45.66 17.51
N ALA A 62 30.51 46.54 16.94
CA ALA A 62 29.46 47.23 17.67
C ALA A 62 28.30 46.36 18.18
N SER A 63 28.22 45.08 17.79
CA SER A 63 27.23 44.15 18.35
C SER A 63 27.41 43.93 19.86
N GLY A 64 28.66 44.03 20.35
CA GLY A 64 29.01 43.66 21.72
C GLY A 64 29.02 42.14 22.00
N GLU A 65 28.60 41.32 21.03
CA GLU A 65 28.49 39.87 21.17
C GLU A 65 29.84 39.16 21.00
N LYS A 66 29.95 37.95 21.55
CA LYS A 66 31.16 37.11 21.43
C LYS A 66 31.52 36.80 19.97
N SER A 67 30.51 36.61 19.12
CA SER A 67 30.67 36.39 17.67
C SER A 67 31.23 37.62 16.95
N GLY A 68 31.06 38.81 17.52
CA GLY A 68 31.60 40.07 17.02
C GLY A 68 33.08 40.32 17.33
N LYS A 69 33.74 39.39 18.04
CA LYS A 69 35.20 39.46 18.26
C LYS A 69 35.97 38.87 17.10
N ASP A 70 37.09 39.49 16.76
CA ASP A 70 38.05 38.94 15.81
C ASP A 70 39.48 39.45 16.03
N ARG A 71 40.41 38.86 15.28
CA ARG A 71 41.84 39.21 15.27
C ARG A 71 42.35 39.33 13.84
N TYR A 72 42.92 40.49 13.53
CA TYR A 72 43.47 40.80 12.21
C TYR A 72 44.99 40.90 12.28
N PRO A 73 45.76 40.18 11.44
CA PRO A 73 47.19 40.42 11.30
C PRO A 73 47.43 41.79 10.65
N VAL A 74 48.47 42.50 11.09
CA VAL A 74 48.84 43.78 10.47
C VAL A 74 49.58 43.54 9.15
N GLN A 75 49.49 44.51 8.24
CA GLN A 75 50.14 44.48 6.93
C GLN A 75 51.21 45.58 6.81
N ASN A 76 52.08 45.47 5.80
CA ASN A 76 53.03 46.50 5.39
C ASN A 76 53.92 47.04 6.53
N MET A 77 54.36 46.18 7.44
CA MET A 77 55.18 46.61 8.57
C MET A 77 56.56 47.11 8.10
N THR A 78 56.89 48.35 8.47
CA THR A 78 58.13 49.01 8.09
C THR A 78 58.77 49.70 9.28
N ALA A 79 60.06 49.46 9.52
CA ALA A 79 60.83 50.15 10.54
C ALA A 79 61.35 51.51 10.02
N SER A 80 61.22 52.55 10.84
CA SER A 80 61.71 53.90 10.54
C SER A 80 62.26 54.53 11.82
N GLY A 81 63.59 54.56 11.94
CA GLY A 81 64.28 54.99 13.17
C GLY A 81 63.89 54.14 14.37
N ASP A 82 63.48 54.80 15.46
CA ASP A 82 63.07 54.16 16.72
C ASP A 82 61.64 53.62 16.69
N ASN A 83 60.92 53.79 15.58
CA ASN A 83 59.53 53.38 15.44
C ASN A 83 59.35 52.32 14.34
N VAL A 84 58.22 51.64 14.41
CA VAL A 84 57.65 50.84 13.33
C VAL A 84 56.30 51.43 12.93
N THR A 85 55.98 51.28 11.65
CA THR A 85 54.66 51.59 11.09
C THR A 85 54.05 50.33 10.52
N PHE A 86 52.73 50.20 10.58
CA PHE A 86 52.01 49.07 10.00
C PHE A 86 50.56 49.45 9.72
N GLU A 87 49.88 48.61 8.94
CA GLU A 87 48.54 48.86 8.44
C GLU A 87 47.54 47.83 8.97
N TRP A 88 46.32 48.29 9.23
CA TRP A 88 45.16 47.45 9.49
C TRP A 88 44.15 47.61 8.35
N VAL A 89 43.86 46.51 7.66
CA VAL A 89 42.80 46.44 6.65
C VAL A 89 41.48 46.14 7.37
N LEU A 90 40.49 47.01 7.18
CA LEU A 90 39.17 46.86 7.78
C LEU A 90 38.32 45.90 6.93
N GLU A 91 37.99 44.75 7.51
CA GLU A 91 37.11 43.76 6.90
C GLU A 91 35.66 43.95 7.36
N ARG A 92 34.71 43.39 6.59
CA ARG A 92 33.26 43.51 6.82
C ARG A 92 32.81 43.26 8.24
N LYS A 93 33.44 42.31 8.94
CA LYS A 93 33.05 41.97 10.31
C LYS A 93 33.28 43.13 11.30
N VAL A 94 34.27 43.99 11.06
CA VAL A 94 34.55 45.17 11.89
C VAL A 94 33.38 46.14 11.88
N THR A 95 32.79 46.37 10.71
CA THR A 95 31.69 47.31 10.46
C THR A 95 30.33 46.64 10.32
N SER A 96 30.21 45.33 10.53
CA SER A 96 28.95 44.57 10.37
C SER A 96 27.76 45.04 11.23
N HIS A 97 28.02 45.92 12.20
CA HIS A 97 27.00 46.51 13.07
C HIS A 97 27.31 48.00 13.22
N LYS A 98 26.29 48.86 13.13
CA LYS A 98 26.45 50.28 13.44
C LYS A 98 26.79 50.50 14.92
N GLY A 99 27.63 51.49 15.20
CA GLY A 99 27.96 51.93 16.55
C GLY A 99 29.45 51.87 16.89
N SER A 100 29.74 51.74 18.19
CA SER A 100 31.08 51.84 18.75
C SER A 100 31.86 50.53 18.60
N VAL A 101 33.03 50.58 17.96
CA VAL A 101 33.94 49.44 17.75
C VAL A 101 35.16 49.63 18.63
N ARG A 102 35.51 48.60 19.40
CA ARG A 102 36.72 48.61 20.25
C ARG A 102 37.83 47.82 19.58
N PHE A 103 39.05 48.36 19.60
CA PHE A 103 40.21 47.66 19.08
C PHE A 103 41.46 47.90 19.93
N ALA A 104 42.37 46.93 19.95
CA ALA A 104 43.64 47.00 20.65
C ALA A 104 44.75 46.31 19.85
N VAL A 105 45.99 46.74 20.03
CA VAL A 105 47.16 46.09 19.42
C VAL A 105 47.69 45.02 20.37
N CYS A 106 47.95 43.84 19.81
CA CYS A 106 48.54 42.69 20.48
C CYS A 106 49.82 42.30 19.75
N VAL A 107 50.93 42.28 20.47
CA VAL A 107 52.25 41.88 19.98
C VAL A 107 52.60 40.55 20.64
N ARG A 108 52.93 39.55 19.83
CA ARG A 108 53.38 38.22 20.28
C ARG A 108 54.80 38.01 19.81
N GLU A 109 55.74 37.89 20.74
CA GLU A 109 57.12 37.64 20.36
C GLU A 109 57.28 36.21 19.82
N LYS A 110 57.96 36.07 18.67
CA LYS A 110 58.12 34.76 18.03
C LYS A 110 59.01 33.85 18.86
N GLY A 111 58.54 32.62 19.07
CA GLY A 111 59.27 31.58 19.79
C GLY A 111 59.25 31.72 21.32
N THR A 112 58.43 32.62 21.88
CA THR A 112 58.23 32.77 23.33
C THR A 112 56.74 32.89 23.68
N GLU A 113 56.41 32.84 24.97
CA GLU A 113 55.05 33.12 25.48
C GLU A 113 54.83 34.61 25.80
N ARG A 114 55.82 35.47 25.51
CA ARG A 114 55.75 36.89 25.85
C ARG A 114 54.79 37.61 24.93
N GLU A 115 53.79 38.26 25.52
CA GLU A 115 52.82 39.09 24.81
C GLU A 115 52.75 40.50 25.42
N TRP A 116 52.59 41.50 24.56
CA TRP A 116 52.36 42.89 24.96
C TRP A 116 51.07 43.41 24.32
N HIS A 117 50.28 44.15 25.08
CA HIS A 117 48.96 44.61 24.68
C HIS A 117 48.78 46.09 24.98
N THR A 118 48.10 46.80 24.08
CA THR A 118 47.55 48.12 24.39
C THR A 118 46.22 47.99 25.15
N THR A 119 45.80 49.08 25.79
CA THR A 119 44.40 49.32 26.15
C THR A 119 43.56 49.45 24.88
N PHE A 120 42.23 49.38 25.02
CA PHE A 120 41.34 49.52 23.87
C PHE A 120 41.19 50.99 23.47
N ALA A 121 41.28 51.25 22.18
CA ALA A 121 40.77 52.48 21.58
C ALA A 121 39.42 52.23 20.93
N THR A 122 38.72 53.32 20.62
CA THR A 122 37.34 53.27 20.13
C THR A 122 37.22 53.99 18.80
N GLY A 123 36.73 53.28 17.79
CA GLY A 123 36.26 53.84 16.52
C GLY A 123 34.75 53.68 16.37
N ASN A 124 34.21 54.15 15.26
CA ASN A 124 32.78 54.12 14.95
C ASN A 124 32.52 53.52 13.58
N ALA A 125 31.51 52.65 13.50
CA ALA A 125 30.83 52.26 12.27
C ALA A 125 29.52 53.04 12.17
N LEU A 126 29.28 53.73 11.06
CA LEU A 126 28.04 54.48 10.83
C LEU A 126 26.92 53.55 10.35
N GLU A 127 25.67 53.99 10.48
CA GLU A 127 24.53 53.27 9.91
C GLU A 127 24.61 53.23 8.38
N GLY A 128 24.36 52.06 7.81
CA GLY A 128 24.37 51.81 6.38
C GLY A 128 23.05 51.20 5.93
N GLU A 129 22.60 51.56 4.74
CA GLU A 129 21.42 50.96 4.12
C GLU A 129 21.90 49.98 3.05
N GLU A 130 21.72 48.68 3.30
CA GLU A 130 22.03 47.62 2.37
C GLU A 130 20.73 46.85 2.06
N LEU A 131 20.43 46.71 0.77
CA LEU A 131 19.33 45.87 0.32
C LEU A 131 19.80 44.42 0.36
N PHE A 132 19.19 43.61 1.22
CA PHE A 132 19.45 42.18 1.27
C PHE A 132 18.48 41.45 0.35
N GLU A 133 19.01 40.57 -0.49
CA GLU A 133 18.17 39.65 -1.25
C GLU A 133 17.51 38.63 -0.29
N PRO A 134 16.33 38.07 -0.63
CA PRO A 134 15.63 37.11 0.22
C PRO A 134 16.49 35.93 0.68
N ALA A 135 17.42 35.48 -0.17
CA ALA A 135 18.36 34.41 0.16
C ALA A 135 19.38 34.81 1.24
N GLU A 136 19.81 36.07 1.25
CA GLU A 136 20.74 36.61 2.24
C GLU A 136 20.06 36.83 3.59
N LEU A 137 18.80 37.29 3.58
CA LEU A 137 17.96 37.34 4.77
C LEU A 137 17.74 35.95 5.38
N GLU A 138 17.46 34.95 4.55
CA GLU A 138 17.28 33.56 5.00
C GLU A 138 18.57 33.00 5.61
N ALA A 139 19.74 33.28 5.01
CA ALA A 139 21.04 32.86 5.51
C ALA A 139 21.40 33.54 6.85
N ARG A 140 21.15 34.84 6.99
CA ARG A 140 21.41 35.59 8.24
C ARG A 140 20.43 35.25 9.34
N GLY A 141 19.19 34.88 8.98
CA GLY A 141 18.16 34.42 9.92
C GLY A 141 18.34 32.97 10.39
N GLN A 142 19.27 32.19 9.82
CA GLN A 142 19.48 30.77 10.16
C GLN A 142 19.72 30.56 11.66
N ASP A 143 20.50 31.42 12.32
CA ASP A 143 20.81 31.28 13.75
C ASP A 143 19.56 31.48 14.62
N PHE A 144 18.72 32.46 14.29
CA PHE A 144 17.46 32.71 14.99
C PHE A 144 16.41 31.64 14.69
N ILE A 145 16.28 31.21 13.43
CA ILE A 145 15.36 30.15 13.03
C ILE A 145 15.77 28.82 13.66
N GLY A 146 17.08 28.55 13.79
CA GLY A 146 17.61 27.36 14.44
C GLY A 146 17.15 27.23 15.89
N ILE A 147 17.19 28.32 16.65
CA ILE A 147 16.68 28.36 18.03
C ILE A 147 15.16 28.16 18.05
N LEU A 148 14.43 28.87 17.20
CA LEU A 148 12.96 28.85 17.15
C LEU A 148 12.36 27.54 16.62
N THR A 149 13.15 26.72 15.93
CA THR A 149 12.72 25.44 15.33
C THR A 149 13.55 24.26 15.85
N SER A 150 14.19 24.43 17.00
CA SER A 150 15.08 23.45 17.63
C SER A 150 14.35 22.20 18.14
N ASP A 151 13.05 22.33 18.44
CA ASP A 151 12.15 21.25 18.83
C ASP A 151 11.39 20.64 17.65
N ALA A 152 11.46 21.26 16.47
CA ALA A 152 10.89 20.70 15.25
C ALA A 152 11.69 19.45 14.86
N ASN A 153 10.98 18.33 14.68
CA ASN A 153 11.55 17.02 14.39
C ASN A 153 10.97 16.36 13.13
N ALA A 154 10.29 17.14 12.29
CA ALA A 154 9.75 16.66 11.03
C ALA A 154 10.87 16.35 10.02
N ASP A 155 10.70 15.31 9.21
CA ASP A 155 11.54 15.06 8.04
C ASP A 155 10.76 15.33 6.74
N ALA A 156 11.44 15.25 5.59
CA ALA A 156 10.82 15.49 4.29
C ALA A 156 9.61 14.57 4.02
N ASN A 157 9.68 13.32 4.49
CA ASN A 157 8.62 12.32 4.32
C ASN A 157 7.43 12.56 5.26
N SER A 158 7.57 13.45 6.24
CA SER A 158 6.52 13.82 7.19
C SER A 158 5.68 15.02 6.70
N ILE A 159 6.07 15.68 5.61
CA ILE A 159 5.45 16.91 5.10
C ILE A 159 4.87 16.65 3.71
N GLU A 160 3.64 17.12 3.48
CA GLU A 160 2.95 17.01 2.20
C GLU A 160 3.75 17.64 1.04
N SER A 161 3.73 16.97 -0.10
CA SER A 161 4.36 17.44 -1.33
C SER A 161 3.85 18.82 -1.72
N GLY A 162 4.78 19.72 -2.07
CA GLY A 162 4.47 21.13 -2.34
C GLY A 162 4.37 22.01 -1.10
N LYS A 163 4.43 21.45 0.12
CA LYS A 163 4.59 22.20 1.37
C LYS A 163 6.06 22.21 1.82
N SER A 164 6.39 23.10 2.76
CA SER A 164 7.74 23.19 3.36
C SER A 164 7.67 23.65 4.81
N ALA A 165 8.66 23.28 5.61
CA ALA A 165 8.82 23.76 6.99
C ALA A 165 10.31 24.00 7.29
N TYR A 166 10.61 24.71 8.38
CA TYR A 166 11.97 24.80 8.93
C TYR A 166 12.11 23.81 10.09
N VAL A 167 13.21 23.06 10.07
CA VAL A 167 13.54 22.03 11.06
C VAL A 167 14.99 22.21 11.44
N ASN A 168 15.27 22.52 12.71
CA ASN A 168 16.62 22.83 13.20
C ASN A 168 17.35 23.87 12.33
N GLY A 169 16.68 24.97 11.99
CA GLY A 169 17.25 26.05 11.17
C GLY A 169 17.13 25.81 9.66
N LYS A 170 17.01 24.56 9.22
CA LYS A 170 17.02 24.20 7.80
C LYS A 170 15.62 24.13 7.20
N LYS A 171 15.42 24.81 6.07
CA LYS A 171 14.22 24.64 5.27
C LYS A 171 14.22 23.26 4.60
N ILE A 172 13.16 22.50 4.83
CA ILE A 172 12.91 21.20 4.20
C ILE A 172 11.61 21.27 3.38
N LYS A 173 11.60 20.61 2.22
CA LYS A 173 10.41 20.49 1.36
C LYS A 173 9.79 19.11 1.54
N GLY A 174 8.46 19.08 1.61
CA GLY A 174 7.70 17.84 1.75
C GLY A 174 7.77 16.96 0.51
N THR A 175 7.81 15.66 0.73
CA THR A 175 7.81 14.61 -0.29
C THR A 175 6.59 13.68 -0.17
N LEU A 176 5.72 13.88 0.81
CA LEU A 176 4.56 13.01 1.04
C LEU A 176 3.46 13.25 -0.02
N THR A 177 3.19 12.27 -0.87
CA THR A 177 2.27 12.37 -2.01
C THR A 177 1.01 11.50 -1.84
N GLY A 178 -0.16 12.14 -1.75
CA GLY A 178 -1.47 11.57 -2.13
C GLY A 178 -2.19 10.62 -1.16
N GLU A 179 -3.50 10.43 -1.43
CA GLU A 179 -4.40 9.53 -0.71
C GLU A 179 -3.91 8.06 -0.73
N ASN A 180 -4.11 7.36 0.38
CA ASN A 180 -3.63 5.99 0.56
C ASN A 180 -4.64 4.98 0.03
N ASP A 181 -4.25 4.21 -0.99
CA ASP A 181 -4.96 2.99 -1.35
C ASP A 181 -4.71 1.91 -0.29
N ILE A 182 -5.80 1.45 0.33
CA ILE A 182 -5.77 0.34 1.28
C ILE A 182 -6.04 -0.96 0.51
N LYS A 183 -5.18 -1.95 0.73
CA LYS A 183 -5.41 -3.32 0.27
C LYS A 183 -6.00 -4.14 1.40
N ALA A 184 -7.19 -4.70 1.18
CA ALA A 184 -7.78 -5.73 2.01
C ALA A 184 -7.65 -7.09 1.32
N THR A 185 -7.18 -8.10 2.03
CA THR A 185 -7.06 -9.47 1.50
C THR A 185 -7.58 -10.47 2.51
N THR A 186 -8.62 -11.22 2.11
CA THR A 186 -9.15 -12.34 2.90
C THR A 186 -8.11 -13.44 2.99
N LYS A 187 -7.67 -13.77 4.21
CA LYS A 187 -6.70 -14.85 4.47
C LYS A 187 -7.38 -16.17 4.75
N ASN A 188 -8.51 -16.13 5.43
CA ASN A 188 -9.24 -17.33 5.84
C ASN A 188 -10.72 -17.03 6.01
N THR A 189 -11.54 -18.00 5.64
CA THR A 189 -12.99 -18.03 5.91
C THR A 189 -13.29 -19.41 6.46
N LYS A 190 -13.88 -19.47 7.66
CA LYS A 190 -14.25 -20.74 8.30
C LYS A 190 -15.63 -20.66 8.93
N LEU A 191 -16.31 -21.81 8.96
CA LEU A 191 -17.52 -21.95 9.76
C LEU A 191 -17.16 -21.86 11.25
N SER A 192 -17.93 -21.10 12.01
CA SER A 192 -17.77 -20.90 13.44
C SER A 192 -19.15 -20.71 14.09
N SER A 193 -19.17 -20.40 15.38
CA SER A 193 -20.39 -20.11 16.11
C SER A 193 -20.13 -19.07 17.19
N ILE A 194 -21.10 -18.18 17.37
CA ILE A 194 -21.10 -17.20 18.46
C ILE A 194 -22.10 -17.66 19.54
N PRO A 195 -21.72 -17.66 20.83
CA PRO A 195 -22.65 -17.92 21.91
C PRO A 195 -23.70 -16.82 21.98
N THR A 196 -24.96 -17.19 22.21
CA THR A 196 -26.05 -16.25 22.49
C THR A 196 -26.89 -16.76 23.67
N THR A 197 -27.44 -15.86 24.47
CA THR A 197 -28.34 -16.23 25.57
C THR A 197 -29.77 -15.90 25.15
N ILE A 198 -30.64 -16.89 25.15
CA ILE A 198 -32.06 -16.72 24.84
C ILE A 198 -32.82 -16.62 26.16
N PRO A 199 -33.53 -15.50 26.45
CA PRO A 199 -34.34 -15.37 27.65
C PRO A 199 -35.33 -16.54 27.79
N GLY A 200 -35.30 -17.21 28.94
CA GLY A 200 -36.16 -18.37 29.23
C GLY A 200 -35.71 -19.72 28.63
N TYR A 201 -34.70 -19.74 27.75
CA TYR A 201 -34.21 -20.96 27.10
C TYR A 201 -32.73 -21.28 27.35
N GLY A 202 -31.95 -20.35 27.94
CA GLY A 202 -30.55 -20.57 28.30
C GLY A 202 -29.55 -20.23 27.18
N GLN A 203 -28.35 -20.83 27.25
CA GLN A 203 -27.31 -20.61 26.23
C GLN A 203 -27.63 -21.38 24.94
N SER A 204 -27.43 -20.70 23.82
CA SER A 204 -27.50 -21.23 22.46
C SER A 204 -26.29 -20.74 21.67
N THR A 205 -26.14 -21.21 20.43
CA THR A 205 -25.07 -20.79 19.53
C THR A 205 -25.64 -20.43 18.17
N LEU A 206 -25.26 -19.26 17.65
CA LEU A 206 -25.59 -18.88 16.28
C LEU A 206 -24.42 -19.26 15.36
N PRO A 207 -24.65 -20.06 14.31
CA PRO A 207 -23.64 -20.33 13.31
C PRO A 207 -23.27 -19.05 12.54
N VAL A 208 -21.98 -18.81 12.37
CA VAL A 208 -21.44 -17.66 11.63
C VAL A 208 -20.31 -18.08 10.70
N LEU A 209 -20.09 -17.31 9.65
CA LEU A 209 -18.87 -17.38 8.86
C LEU A 209 -17.87 -16.39 9.43
N LYS A 210 -16.76 -16.91 9.94
CA LYS A 210 -15.68 -16.11 10.51
C LYS A 210 -14.66 -15.80 9.44
N HIS A 211 -14.59 -14.54 9.04
CA HIS A 211 -13.62 -14.03 8.09
C HIS A 211 -12.42 -13.45 8.82
N THR A 212 -11.22 -13.75 8.32
CA THR A 212 -9.97 -13.12 8.74
C THR A 212 -9.38 -12.36 7.58
N ILE A 213 -9.36 -11.03 7.69
CA ILE A 213 -8.93 -10.11 6.62
C ILE A 213 -7.66 -9.42 7.07
N GLU A 214 -6.62 -9.48 6.23
CA GLU A 214 -5.41 -8.67 6.41
C GLU A 214 -5.59 -7.35 5.66
N VAL A 215 -5.36 -6.25 6.36
CA VAL A 215 -5.39 -4.89 5.82
C VAL A 215 -3.97 -4.33 5.86
N SER A 216 -3.51 -3.83 4.71
CA SER A 216 -2.21 -3.19 4.55
C SER A 216 -2.29 -2.04 3.56
N LEU A 217 -1.24 -1.22 3.50
CA LEU A 217 -1.04 -0.31 2.37
C LEU A 217 -0.91 -1.11 1.08
N ALA A 218 -1.50 -0.61 -0.02
CA ALA A 218 -1.36 -1.21 -1.33
C ALA A 218 0.07 -1.06 -1.89
N ASP A 219 0.69 0.09 -1.64
CA ASP A 219 2.08 0.38 -1.97
C ASP A 219 2.85 0.79 -0.71
N ALA A 220 3.78 -0.05 -0.28
CA ALA A 220 4.57 0.17 0.93
C ALA A 220 5.73 1.16 0.73
N ASN A 221 6.02 1.54 -0.51
CA ASN A 221 7.12 2.45 -0.84
C ASN A 221 6.66 3.91 -0.98
N LYS A 222 5.35 4.17 -0.96
CA LYS A 222 4.84 5.54 -0.93
C LYS A 222 5.10 6.18 0.45
N PRO A 223 5.49 7.46 0.50
CA PRO A 223 5.61 8.20 1.75
C PRO A 223 4.19 8.42 2.34
N VAL A 224 3.98 8.00 3.59
CA VAL A 224 2.64 7.78 4.16
C VAL A 224 2.52 8.28 5.61
N LEU A 225 1.30 8.67 6.00
CA LEU A 225 0.93 8.98 7.40
C LEU A 225 0.91 7.74 8.32
N LEU A 226 0.73 6.55 7.73
CA LEU A 226 0.72 5.28 8.46
C LEU A 226 2.06 4.58 8.24
N LYS A 227 2.80 4.21 9.29
CA LYS A 227 4.11 3.56 9.17
C LYS A 227 4.06 2.37 8.18
N GLY A 228 4.89 2.44 7.14
CA GLY A 228 5.02 1.38 6.14
C GLY A 228 5.34 0.02 6.77
N GLY A 229 4.87 -1.07 6.13
CA GLY A 229 5.08 -2.44 6.61
C GLY A 229 4.16 -2.90 7.75
N VAL A 230 3.29 -2.03 8.29
CA VAL A 230 2.30 -2.41 9.29
C VAL A 230 1.13 -3.14 8.62
N LYS A 231 0.77 -4.30 9.18
CA LYS A 231 -0.41 -5.08 8.81
C LYS A 231 -1.37 -5.12 9.98
N LYS A 232 -2.66 -5.04 9.70
CA LYS A 232 -3.73 -5.21 10.70
C LYS A 232 -4.65 -6.34 10.29
N THR A 233 -5.03 -7.15 11.27
CA THR A 233 -6.00 -8.22 11.07
C THR A 233 -7.35 -7.76 11.57
N VAL A 234 -8.35 -7.80 10.69
CA VAL A 234 -9.76 -7.59 11.01
C VAL A 234 -10.45 -8.94 11.00
N VAL A 235 -11.25 -9.19 12.02
CA VAL A 235 -12.07 -10.38 12.14
C VAL A 235 -13.53 -9.94 12.14
N TYR A 236 -14.30 -10.49 11.22
CA TYR A 236 -15.73 -10.19 11.07
C TYR A 236 -16.50 -11.49 10.99
N ASP A 237 -17.58 -11.58 11.77
CA ASP A 237 -18.51 -12.70 11.78
C ASP A 237 -19.74 -12.30 10.97
N GLU A 238 -19.98 -13.00 9.84
CA GLU A 238 -21.14 -12.78 8.99
C GLU A 238 -22.22 -13.83 9.29
N ALA A 239 -23.49 -13.40 9.30
CA ALA A 239 -24.61 -14.30 9.52
C ALA A 239 -24.70 -15.31 8.37
N GLY A 240 -24.57 -16.60 8.67
CA GLY A 240 -24.58 -17.62 7.62
C GLY A 240 -25.91 -17.65 6.85
N SER A 241 -27.03 -17.24 7.47
CA SER A 241 -28.40 -17.28 6.94
C SER A 241 -28.58 -16.59 5.58
N ILE A 242 -27.65 -15.73 5.17
CA ILE A 242 -27.68 -15.04 3.87
C ILE A 242 -27.27 -15.92 2.68
N TYR A 243 -26.66 -17.10 2.91
CA TYR A 243 -26.05 -17.92 1.86
C TYR A 243 -26.91 -19.11 1.36
N GLY A 244 -28.17 -19.26 1.80
CA GLY A 244 -29.07 -20.27 1.20
C GLY A 244 -30.47 -20.36 1.81
N ASP A 245 -31.46 -20.60 0.95
CA ASP A 245 -32.90 -20.65 1.25
C ASP A 245 -33.54 -22.03 1.00
N ALA A 246 -32.73 -23.07 0.78
CA ALA A 246 -33.21 -24.41 0.43
C ALA A 246 -34.11 -25.04 1.52
N LYS A 247 -35.26 -25.55 1.09
CA LYS A 247 -36.25 -26.28 1.90
C LYS A 247 -36.06 -27.78 1.76
N ALA A 248 -36.73 -28.58 2.61
CA ALA A 248 -36.66 -30.05 2.53
C ALA A 248 -37.06 -30.60 1.15
N SER A 249 -38.01 -29.93 0.49
CA SER A 249 -38.47 -30.24 -0.87
C SER A 249 -37.42 -30.03 -1.95
N ASP A 250 -36.33 -29.32 -1.66
CA ASP A 250 -35.27 -29.01 -2.63
C ASP A 250 -34.09 -29.99 -2.51
N VAL A 251 -34.11 -30.83 -1.48
CA VAL A 251 -33.03 -31.76 -1.12
C VAL A 251 -33.49 -33.18 -1.35
N ARG A 252 -32.68 -34.00 -2.05
CA ARG A 252 -33.04 -35.39 -2.40
C ARG A 252 -33.25 -36.26 -1.16
N ILE A 253 -34.25 -37.15 -1.22
CA ILE A 253 -34.49 -38.16 -0.18
C ILE A 253 -33.20 -38.93 0.16
N GLY A 254 -32.96 -39.12 1.46
CA GLY A 254 -31.76 -39.79 1.97
C GLY A 254 -30.46 -38.96 1.87
N LYS A 255 -30.53 -37.74 1.31
CA LYS A 255 -29.46 -36.75 1.40
C LYS A 255 -29.82 -35.70 2.44
N THR A 256 -28.79 -35.07 2.97
CA THR A 256 -28.91 -34.00 3.95
C THR A 256 -28.34 -32.73 3.35
N PHE A 257 -29.06 -31.63 3.51
CA PHE A 257 -28.52 -30.29 3.31
C PHE A 257 -28.43 -29.64 4.68
N THR A 258 -27.27 -29.05 4.96
CA THR A 258 -27.11 -28.21 6.14
C THR A 258 -27.25 -26.78 5.66
N SER A 259 -28.41 -26.18 5.93
CA SER A 259 -28.55 -24.74 5.78
C SER A 259 -27.66 -24.06 6.81
N SER A 260 -27.30 -22.83 6.52
CA SER A 260 -26.49 -22.01 7.39
C SER A 260 -27.12 -21.68 8.76
N ASN A 261 -28.40 -22.00 8.98
CA ASN A 261 -29.04 -21.98 10.30
C ASN A 261 -28.73 -23.22 11.15
N GLY A 262 -27.82 -24.11 10.71
CA GLY A 262 -27.45 -25.33 11.44
C GLY A 262 -28.53 -26.41 11.45
N VAL A 263 -29.66 -26.16 10.77
CA VAL A 263 -30.74 -27.12 10.64
C VAL A 263 -30.32 -28.15 9.60
N LYS A 264 -30.06 -29.37 10.08
CA LYS A 264 -29.92 -30.56 9.24
C LYS A 264 -31.30 -30.86 8.66
N ILE A 265 -31.50 -30.49 7.40
CA ILE A 265 -32.74 -30.79 6.69
C ILE A 265 -32.53 -32.11 5.95
N THR A 266 -33.27 -33.13 6.36
CA THR A 266 -33.37 -34.38 5.61
C THR A 266 -34.25 -34.14 4.40
N GLY A 267 -33.73 -34.45 3.22
CA GLY A 267 -34.44 -34.18 1.98
C GLY A 267 -35.72 -34.98 1.80
N THR A 268 -36.71 -34.35 1.17
CA THR A 268 -37.98 -34.96 0.76
C THR A 268 -38.19 -34.91 -0.76
N LEU A 269 -37.27 -34.31 -1.53
CA LEU A 269 -37.32 -34.31 -2.99
C LEU A 269 -37.21 -35.74 -3.51
N SER A 270 -38.34 -36.30 -3.88
CA SER A 270 -38.43 -37.56 -4.62
C SER A 270 -38.14 -37.27 -6.08
N VAL A 271 -37.06 -37.84 -6.63
CA VAL A 271 -36.80 -37.82 -8.07
C VAL A 271 -37.57 -38.98 -8.72
N SER A 272 -38.69 -38.69 -9.37
CA SER A 272 -39.38 -39.64 -10.24
C SER A 272 -38.76 -39.60 -11.63
N ALA A 273 -37.87 -40.55 -11.88
CA ALA A 273 -37.68 -41.13 -13.21
C ALA A 273 -37.24 -42.57 -12.98
N LYS A 274 -38.21 -43.41 -12.58
CA LYS A 274 -37.98 -44.84 -12.43
C LYS A 274 -38.02 -45.44 -13.82
N THR A 275 -36.85 -45.55 -14.45
CA THR A 275 -36.71 -46.47 -15.58
C THR A 275 -36.73 -47.89 -15.00
N MET A 276 -37.70 -48.70 -15.42
CA MET A 276 -37.79 -50.11 -15.04
C MET A 276 -37.46 -50.97 -16.25
N LYS A 277 -36.92 -52.18 -16.01
CA LYS A 277 -36.66 -53.16 -17.05
C LYS A 277 -37.02 -54.56 -16.56
N GLY A 278 -37.36 -55.44 -17.49
CA GLY A 278 -37.62 -56.84 -17.20
C GLY A 278 -37.74 -57.65 -18.49
N THR A 279 -38.25 -58.87 -18.36
CA THR A 279 -38.50 -59.75 -19.50
C THR A 279 -39.95 -60.23 -19.52
N VAL A 280 -40.42 -60.68 -20.69
CA VAL A 280 -41.71 -61.31 -20.88
C VAL A 280 -41.62 -62.35 -22.00
N THR A 281 -42.36 -63.45 -21.88
CA THR A 281 -42.40 -64.51 -22.89
C THR A 281 -43.47 -64.22 -23.94
N GLY A 282 -43.14 -64.38 -25.22
CA GLY A 282 -44.09 -64.26 -26.32
C GLY A 282 -45.14 -65.37 -26.30
N GLY A 283 -46.40 -65.01 -26.54
CA GLY A 283 -47.55 -65.92 -26.51
C GLY A 283 -48.11 -66.28 -27.90
N GLY A 284 -47.32 -66.09 -28.96
CA GLY A 284 -47.75 -66.31 -30.33
C GLY A 284 -48.85 -65.33 -30.75
N ALA A 285 -49.98 -65.89 -31.17
CA ALA A 285 -51.17 -65.12 -31.55
C ALA A 285 -51.95 -64.55 -30.36
N ASN A 286 -51.61 -64.95 -29.12
CA ASN A 286 -52.29 -64.49 -27.92
C ASN A 286 -51.75 -63.14 -27.43
N ALA A 287 -52.59 -62.39 -26.72
CA ALA A 287 -52.16 -61.17 -26.04
C ALA A 287 -51.18 -61.51 -24.89
N VAL A 288 -50.21 -60.65 -24.67
CA VAL A 288 -49.18 -60.79 -23.64
C VAL A 288 -49.26 -59.59 -22.70
N ALA A 289 -49.47 -59.86 -21.40
CA ALA A 289 -49.57 -58.84 -20.36
C ALA A 289 -48.44 -58.99 -19.31
N PHE A 290 -47.93 -57.87 -18.80
CA PHE A 290 -46.91 -57.86 -17.75
C PHE A 290 -46.95 -56.54 -16.96
N ASP A 291 -46.56 -56.60 -15.68
CA ASP A 291 -46.43 -55.44 -14.79
C ASP A 291 -45.00 -54.89 -14.81
N THR A 292 -44.88 -53.58 -14.97
CA THR A 292 -43.59 -52.86 -14.99
C THR A 292 -43.14 -52.41 -13.60
N GLY A 293 -44.01 -52.45 -12.60
CA GLY A 293 -43.80 -51.89 -11.26
C GLY A 293 -43.87 -50.36 -11.21
N LEU A 294 -44.27 -49.71 -12.30
CA LEU A 294 -44.51 -48.27 -12.38
C LEU A 294 -45.98 -47.94 -12.08
N LYS A 295 -46.27 -46.71 -11.65
CA LYS A 295 -47.67 -46.28 -11.45
C LYS A 295 -48.30 -45.70 -12.72
N ALA A 296 -47.47 -45.16 -13.60
CA ALA A 296 -47.83 -44.60 -14.91
C ALA A 296 -46.60 -44.74 -15.82
N ILE A 297 -46.81 -44.88 -17.13
CA ILE A 297 -45.77 -45.14 -18.12
C ILE A 297 -45.89 -44.12 -19.26
N SER A 298 -44.83 -43.34 -19.50
CA SER A 298 -44.76 -42.38 -20.60
C SER A 298 -44.21 -43.00 -21.89
N CYS A 299 -43.38 -44.03 -21.76
CA CYS A 299 -42.74 -44.73 -22.88
C CYS A 299 -42.44 -46.18 -22.51
N ILE A 300 -42.67 -47.11 -23.44
CA ILE A 300 -42.18 -48.48 -23.31
C ILE A 300 -41.54 -48.97 -24.61
N VAL A 301 -40.42 -49.67 -24.45
CA VAL A 301 -39.71 -50.38 -25.51
C VAL A 301 -39.71 -51.86 -25.18
N ILE A 302 -40.05 -52.72 -26.14
CA ILE A 302 -40.05 -54.18 -26.01
C ILE A 302 -39.23 -54.74 -27.16
N MET A 303 -38.24 -55.59 -26.90
CA MET A 303 -37.39 -56.19 -27.93
C MET A 303 -37.15 -57.66 -27.66
N GLN A 304 -37.16 -58.50 -28.69
CA GLN A 304 -36.81 -59.90 -28.56
C GLN A 304 -35.38 -60.01 -28.01
N THR A 305 -35.19 -60.71 -26.89
CA THR A 305 -33.88 -60.77 -26.20
C THR A 305 -32.81 -61.40 -27.09
N VAL A 306 -33.18 -62.42 -27.86
CA VAL A 306 -32.33 -63.07 -28.87
C VAL A 306 -33.14 -63.24 -30.14
N THR A 307 -32.74 -62.57 -31.21
CA THR A 307 -33.39 -62.69 -32.51
C THR A 307 -32.87 -63.89 -33.28
N SER A 308 -33.75 -64.77 -33.77
CA SER A 308 -33.38 -65.83 -34.72
C SER A 308 -33.81 -65.45 -36.14
N THR A 309 -33.04 -65.91 -37.12
CA THR A 309 -33.37 -65.69 -38.53
C THR A 309 -34.45 -66.63 -39.08
N SER A 310 -34.92 -67.58 -38.26
CA SER A 310 -36.01 -68.51 -38.55
C SER A 310 -37.35 -68.08 -37.93
N ASP A 311 -37.38 -66.99 -37.17
CA ASP A 311 -38.58 -66.58 -36.43
C ASP A 311 -39.48 -65.69 -37.29
N THR A 312 -40.79 -66.01 -37.31
CA THR A 312 -41.84 -65.12 -37.85
C THR A 312 -42.56 -64.46 -36.67
N GLY A 313 -42.50 -63.13 -36.60
CA GLY A 313 -43.10 -62.34 -35.52
C GLY A 313 -42.39 -61.01 -35.25
N ILE A 314 -42.85 -60.31 -34.23
CA ILE A 314 -42.29 -59.03 -33.77
C ILE A 314 -40.88 -59.19 -33.23
N ILE A 315 -40.01 -58.26 -33.58
CA ILE A 315 -38.65 -58.13 -33.04
C ILE A 315 -38.56 -56.98 -32.06
N ALA A 316 -39.13 -55.82 -32.40
CA ALA A 316 -39.09 -54.64 -31.53
C ALA A 316 -40.36 -53.82 -31.62
N LEU A 317 -40.76 -53.25 -30.49
CA LEU A 317 -41.88 -52.33 -30.33
C LEU A 317 -41.42 -51.11 -29.53
N LEU A 318 -41.94 -49.96 -29.91
CA LEU A 318 -41.89 -48.70 -29.16
C LEU A 318 -43.33 -48.21 -29.03
N HIS A 319 -43.78 -47.98 -27.81
CA HIS A 319 -45.02 -47.26 -27.55
C HIS A 319 -44.73 -45.97 -26.80
N GLN A 320 -45.09 -44.85 -27.41
CA GLN A 320 -44.90 -43.52 -26.85
C GLN A 320 -46.00 -42.58 -27.36
N ASN A 321 -46.51 -41.70 -26.50
CA ASN A 321 -47.57 -40.74 -26.84
C ASN A 321 -48.81 -41.40 -27.47
N GLY A 322 -49.22 -42.57 -26.95
CA GLY A 322 -50.36 -43.35 -27.43
C GLY A 322 -50.18 -44.01 -28.80
N LYS A 323 -48.96 -44.00 -29.36
CA LYS A 323 -48.66 -44.58 -30.68
C LYS A 323 -47.68 -45.74 -30.55
N THR A 324 -48.05 -46.88 -31.13
CA THR A 324 -47.16 -48.05 -31.26
C THR A 324 -46.48 -48.04 -32.62
N LYS A 325 -45.15 -48.23 -32.61
CA LYS A 325 -44.33 -48.49 -33.79
C LYS A 325 -43.51 -49.75 -33.54
N GLY A 326 -43.15 -50.48 -34.58
CA GLY A 326 -42.36 -51.68 -34.42
C GLY A 326 -41.90 -52.27 -35.72
N ILE A 327 -41.10 -53.32 -35.59
CA ILE A 327 -40.61 -54.11 -36.71
C ILE A 327 -40.81 -55.59 -36.37
N GLY A 328 -41.37 -56.32 -37.31
CA GLY A 328 -41.48 -57.78 -37.29
C GLY A 328 -40.82 -58.39 -38.52
N ASN A 329 -40.50 -59.67 -38.42
CA ASN A 329 -39.99 -60.48 -39.51
C ASN A 329 -41.03 -61.48 -39.98
N SER A 330 -41.06 -61.72 -41.29
CA SER A 330 -41.70 -62.88 -41.89
C SER A 330 -40.60 -63.80 -42.44
N TYR A 331 -40.49 -64.99 -41.87
CA TYR A 331 -39.63 -66.04 -42.39
C TYR A 331 -40.44 -66.97 -43.28
N SER A 332 -39.95 -67.17 -44.51
CA SER A 332 -40.34 -68.28 -45.38
C SER A 332 -39.09 -69.05 -45.80
N GLN A 333 -39.24 -70.29 -46.27
CA GLN A 333 -38.12 -71.12 -46.72
C GLN A 333 -37.32 -70.54 -47.89
N TYR A 334 -37.79 -69.45 -48.53
CA TYR A 334 -37.17 -68.84 -49.72
C TYR A 334 -36.79 -67.37 -49.56
N LEU A 335 -37.51 -66.59 -48.73
CA LEU A 335 -37.31 -65.15 -48.61
C LEU A 335 -37.65 -64.63 -47.20
N LYS A 336 -36.92 -63.60 -46.77
CA LYS A 336 -37.17 -62.84 -45.55
C LYS A 336 -37.71 -61.47 -45.91
N THR A 337 -38.81 -61.07 -45.28
CA THR A 337 -39.33 -59.70 -45.43
C THR A 337 -39.54 -59.09 -44.05
N SER A 338 -39.16 -57.82 -43.92
CA SER A 338 -39.44 -57.02 -42.72
C SER A 338 -40.79 -56.34 -42.88
N SER A 339 -41.55 -56.28 -41.80
CA SER A 339 -42.85 -55.63 -41.74
C SER A 339 -42.86 -54.57 -40.65
N THR A 340 -43.43 -53.41 -40.95
CA THR A 340 -43.71 -52.36 -39.96
C THR A 340 -45.12 -52.48 -39.36
N SER A 341 -45.87 -53.52 -39.75
CA SER A 341 -47.17 -53.82 -39.15
C SER A 341 -46.97 -54.23 -37.69
N THR A 342 -47.78 -53.68 -36.80
CA THR A 342 -47.77 -54.03 -35.38
C THR A 342 -49.17 -54.39 -34.89
N GLY A 343 -49.22 -55.06 -33.74
CA GLY A 343 -50.41 -55.08 -32.90
C GLY A 343 -50.63 -53.74 -32.18
N THR A 344 -51.42 -53.79 -31.13
CA THR A 344 -51.71 -52.64 -30.25
C THR A 344 -51.10 -52.84 -28.87
N ILE A 345 -50.74 -51.73 -28.22
CA ILE A 345 -50.30 -51.72 -26.82
C ILE A 345 -51.33 -50.92 -26.03
N ALA A 346 -51.84 -51.53 -24.96
CA ALA A 346 -52.67 -50.88 -23.95
C ALA A 346 -51.87 -50.74 -22.65
N ILE A 347 -51.98 -49.58 -22.02
CA ILE A 347 -51.31 -49.27 -20.75
C ILE A 347 -52.39 -48.88 -19.73
N ASN A 348 -52.45 -49.59 -18.61
CA ASN A 348 -53.32 -49.27 -17.47
C ASN A 348 -52.48 -49.16 -16.20
N GLY A 349 -52.10 -47.93 -15.86
CA GLY A 349 -51.12 -47.67 -14.79
C GLY A 349 -49.76 -48.27 -15.12
N GLY A 350 -49.34 -49.30 -14.37
CA GLY A 350 -48.09 -50.04 -14.56
C GLY A 350 -48.17 -51.28 -15.45
N GLU A 351 -49.39 -51.72 -15.77
CA GLU A 351 -49.64 -52.94 -16.54
C GLU A 351 -49.65 -52.63 -18.03
N VAL A 352 -48.90 -53.42 -18.80
CA VAL A 352 -48.80 -53.31 -20.25
C VAL A 352 -49.34 -54.57 -20.89
N THR A 353 -50.23 -54.42 -21.87
CA THR A 353 -50.74 -55.53 -22.68
C THR A 353 -50.44 -55.29 -24.15
N TYR A 354 -49.69 -56.19 -24.78
CA TYR A 354 -49.52 -56.24 -26.23
C TYR A 354 -50.52 -57.22 -26.84
N THR A 355 -51.29 -56.77 -27.84
CA THR A 355 -52.26 -57.59 -28.57
C THR A 355 -51.91 -57.65 -30.05
N PRO A 356 -51.52 -58.84 -30.59
CA PRO A 356 -51.26 -59.03 -32.01
C PRO A 356 -52.48 -58.71 -32.90
N LYS A 357 -52.24 -58.40 -34.18
CA LYS A 357 -53.31 -58.20 -35.16
C LYS A 357 -53.80 -59.57 -35.66
N ASN A 358 -55.12 -59.80 -35.58
CA ASN A 358 -55.72 -61.06 -36.01
C ASN A 358 -55.35 -61.41 -37.46
N GLY A 359 -54.99 -62.68 -37.70
CA GLY A 359 -54.60 -63.20 -39.01
C GLY A 359 -53.28 -62.65 -39.56
N THR A 360 -52.46 -61.96 -38.76
CA THR A 360 -51.21 -61.32 -39.22
C THR A 360 -50.01 -61.83 -38.42
N GLU A 361 -49.42 -62.96 -38.83
CA GLU A 361 -48.35 -63.66 -38.08
C GLU A 361 -47.13 -62.79 -37.76
N VAL A 362 -46.77 -61.84 -38.64
CA VAL A 362 -45.64 -60.90 -38.41
C VAL A 362 -45.86 -59.97 -37.22
N THR A 363 -47.09 -59.86 -36.72
CA THR A 363 -47.43 -59.07 -35.53
C THR A 363 -47.46 -59.91 -34.24
N ASN A 364 -47.30 -61.22 -34.33
CA ASN A 364 -47.26 -62.09 -33.15
C ASN A 364 -45.95 -61.87 -32.39
N MET A 365 -45.98 -61.89 -31.05
CA MET A 365 -44.74 -62.13 -30.30
C MET A 365 -44.40 -63.61 -30.46
N VAL A 366 -43.18 -63.93 -30.88
CA VAL A 366 -42.79 -65.30 -31.23
C VAL A 366 -43.01 -66.21 -30.03
N ASP A 367 -43.79 -67.28 -30.22
CA ASP A 367 -44.23 -68.15 -29.13
C ASP A 367 -43.04 -68.77 -28.40
N GLY A 368 -43.04 -68.68 -27.06
CA GLY A 368 -41.97 -69.20 -26.21
C GLY A 368 -40.65 -68.41 -26.24
N LYS A 369 -40.52 -67.32 -27.02
CA LYS A 369 -39.32 -66.48 -27.04
C LYS A 369 -39.38 -65.40 -25.97
N GLU A 370 -38.24 -65.07 -25.39
CA GLU A 370 -38.14 -64.00 -24.41
C GLU A 370 -37.97 -62.63 -25.08
N TYR A 371 -38.63 -61.63 -24.51
CA TYR A 371 -38.52 -60.22 -24.87
C TYR A 371 -38.08 -59.40 -23.67
N THR A 372 -37.04 -58.58 -23.84
CA THR A 372 -36.64 -57.56 -22.87
C THR A 372 -37.48 -56.31 -23.06
N TRP A 373 -37.99 -55.76 -21.97
CA TRP A 373 -38.70 -54.49 -21.98
C TRP A 373 -38.02 -53.44 -21.10
N ILE A 374 -38.16 -52.17 -21.48
CA ILE A 374 -37.74 -50.99 -20.71
C ILE A 374 -38.92 -50.02 -20.68
N ALA A 375 -39.37 -49.67 -19.49
CA ALA A 375 -40.45 -48.71 -19.27
C ALA A 375 -39.93 -47.46 -18.58
N ILE A 376 -40.37 -46.29 -19.04
CA ILE A 376 -40.07 -44.98 -18.45
C ILE A 376 -41.35 -44.47 -17.80
N GLY A 377 -41.28 -44.18 -16.51
CA GLY A 377 -42.41 -43.59 -15.77
C GLY A 377 -42.73 -42.15 -16.18
N GLU A 378 -43.90 -41.66 -15.77
CA GLU A 378 -44.25 -40.23 -15.80
C GLU A 378 -43.64 -39.43 -14.64
#